data_AF-A0A7Y6CES0-F1
#
_entry.id   AF-A0A7Y6CES0-F1
#
_cell.length_a   1.000
_cell.length_b   1.000
_cell.length_c   1.000
_cell.angle_alpha   90.00
_cell.angle_beta   90.00
_cell.angle_gamma   90.00
#
_symmetry.space_group_name_H-M   'P 1'
#
loop_
_entity.id
_entity.type
_entity.pdbx_description
1 polymer ?
#
loop_
_entity_poly.entity_id
_entity_poly.type
_entity_poly.pdbx_seq_one_letter_code
_entity_poly.pdbx_strand_id
1 'polypeptide(L)'
;MRRLCLTLLCGLVAVPAAVAAARATGDGVLELKAAAGSVVLSGTRGTVWGQMDSGKLVATDPLLGDGAIFVSGAEGVEQKDDFVTVYTGKDLHFRVTGGKYRLRFKGAGIDLTAVGVGTAWLTGDAFSDPGDFSLDNGKWVPLPVLTRVYRFGVQPATTP
;
A
#
# COMPACT_ATOMS: atom_id res chain seq x y z
N MET A 1 43.58 -32.87 -0.14
CA MET A 1 43.18 -32.05 1.03
C MET A 1 42.85 -30.61 0.68
N ARG A 2 43.69 -29.87 -0.08
CA ARG A 2 43.41 -28.48 -0.53
C ARG A 2 42.05 -28.27 -1.23
N ARG A 3 41.63 -29.21 -2.08
CA ARG A 3 40.36 -29.15 -2.82
C ARG A 3 39.12 -29.40 -1.95
N LEU A 4 39.25 -30.19 -0.89
CA LEU A 4 38.16 -30.43 0.08
C LEU A 4 37.96 -29.22 1.01
N CYS A 5 39.04 -28.53 1.38
CA CYS A 5 38.93 -27.30 2.19
C CYS A 5 38.22 -26.18 1.42
N LEU A 6 38.45 -26.07 0.10
CA LEU A 6 37.80 -25.07 -0.75
C LEU A 6 36.30 -25.33 -0.92
N THR A 7 35.87 -26.59 -1.11
CA THR A 7 34.43 -26.91 -1.19
C THR A 7 33.70 -26.71 0.14
N LEU A 8 34.34 -27.05 1.26
CA LEU A 8 33.78 -26.82 2.60
C LEU A 8 33.65 -25.33 2.91
N LEU A 9 34.64 -24.52 2.53
CA LEU A 9 34.63 -23.07 2.72
C LEU A 9 33.57 -22.38 1.85
N CYS A 10 33.38 -22.82 0.60
CA CYS A 10 32.30 -22.32 -0.27
C CYS A 10 30.91 -22.66 0.28
N GLY A 11 30.72 -23.85 0.88
CA GLY A 11 29.49 -24.20 1.58
C GLY A 11 29.23 -23.33 2.82
N LEU A 12 30.29 -22.99 3.56
CA LEU A 12 30.19 -22.16 4.77
C LEU A 12 29.76 -20.71 4.49
N VAL A 13 30.10 -20.17 3.31
CA VAL A 13 29.73 -18.80 2.89
C VAL A 13 28.39 -18.76 2.14
N ALA A 14 28.02 -19.84 1.44
CA ALA A 14 26.77 -19.88 0.67
C ALA A 14 25.51 -20.00 1.55
N VAL A 15 25.60 -20.70 2.68
CA VAL A 15 24.45 -20.90 3.58
C VAL A 15 23.98 -19.58 4.25
N PRO A 16 24.86 -18.73 4.82
CA PRO A 16 24.43 -17.46 5.41
C PRO A 16 23.80 -16.50 4.40
N ALA A 17 24.31 -16.46 3.15
CA ALA A 17 23.81 -15.56 2.12
C ALA A 17 22.36 -15.88 1.70
N ALA A 18 22.01 -17.17 1.60
CA ALA A 18 20.65 -17.59 1.28
C ALA A 18 19.64 -17.25 2.41
N VAL A 19 20.07 -17.32 3.67
CA VAL A 19 19.23 -16.99 4.84
C VAL A 19 19.06 -15.48 5.01
N ALA A 20 20.08 -14.69 4.67
CA ALA A 20 20.01 -13.22 4.71
C ALA A 20 19.11 -12.64 3.61
N ALA A 21 19.15 -13.19 2.39
CA ALA A 21 18.28 -12.78 1.30
C ALA A 21 16.78 -13.06 1.58
N ALA A 22 16.48 -14.16 2.28
CA ALA A 22 15.12 -14.47 2.73
C ALA A 22 14.59 -13.54 3.84
N ARG A 23 15.46 -12.71 4.43
CA ARG A 23 15.14 -11.75 5.51
C ARG A 23 15.32 -10.30 5.11
N ALA A 24 15.36 -9.99 3.81
CA ALA A 24 15.35 -8.59 3.38
C ALA A 24 14.05 -7.93 3.87
N THR A 25 14.15 -7.20 4.99
CA THR A 25 13.16 -6.26 5.50
C THR A 25 13.07 -5.12 4.50
N GLY A 26 12.29 -5.33 3.44
CA GLY A 26 12.17 -4.42 2.32
C GLY A 26 10.82 -3.72 2.31
N ASP A 27 10.80 -2.55 1.68
CA ASP A 27 9.56 -1.98 1.18
C ASP A 27 8.93 -2.90 0.14
N GLY A 28 7.61 -2.93 0.18
CA GLY A 28 6.81 -3.58 -0.84
C GLY A 28 6.03 -2.55 -1.63
N VAL A 29 5.21 -3.07 -2.55
CA VAL A 29 4.42 -2.28 -3.46
C VAL A 29 3.00 -2.84 -3.49
N LEU A 30 2.01 -1.97 -3.37
CA LEU A 30 0.63 -2.26 -3.70
C LEU A 30 0.22 -1.37 -4.86
N GLU A 31 -0.32 -1.96 -5.91
CA GLU A 31 -0.89 -1.24 -7.04
C GLU A 31 -2.36 -1.59 -7.18
N LEU A 32 -3.20 -0.59 -7.47
CA LEU A 32 -4.59 -0.75 -7.86
C LEU A 32 -4.78 -0.20 -9.26
N LYS A 33 -5.64 -0.84 -10.04
CA LYS A 33 -6.00 -0.45 -11.39
C LYS A 33 -7.50 -0.48 -11.56
N ALA A 34 -8.07 0.66 -11.93
CA ALA A 34 -9.50 0.86 -12.15
C ALA A 34 -10.37 0.28 -11.02
N ALA A 35 -9.89 0.31 -9.77
CA ALA A 35 -10.57 -0.36 -8.68
C ALA A 35 -11.89 0.33 -8.35
N ALA A 36 -12.95 -0.45 -8.18
CA ALA A 36 -14.28 0.00 -7.80
C ALA A 36 -14.72 -0.68 -6.49
N GLY A 37 -15.24 0.10 -5.55
CA GLY A 37 -15.69 -0.41 -4.25
C GLY A 37 -15.12 0.37 -3.06
N SER A 38 -14.66 -0.35 -2.05
CA SER A 38 -14.06 0.21 -0.84
C SER A 38 -12.63 -0.27 -0.63
N VAL A 39 -11.72 0.69 -0.54
CA VAL A 39 -10.30 0.46 -0.28
C VAL A 39 -9.91 1.23 0.97
N VAL A 40 -9.31 0.56 1.94
CA VAL A 40 -8.67 1.23 3.08
C VAL A 40 -7.19 0.91 3.03
N LEU A 41 -6.36 1.93 2.96
CA LEU A 41 -4.91 1.80 2.97
C LEU A 41 -4.37 2.40 4.26
N SER A 42 -3.46 1.71 4.94
CA SER A 42 -2.75 2.24 6.10
C SER A 42 -1.26 1.95 5.96
N GLY A 43 -0.44 2.99 5.95
CA GLY A 43 1.01 2.88 5.89
C GLY A 43 1.67 3.33 7.18
N THR A 44 2.78 2.67 7.51
CA THR A 44 3.66 3.08 8.63
C THR A 44 4.83 3.94 8.16
N ARG A 45 5.17 3.83 6.88
CA ARG A 45 6.15 4.62 6.13
C ARG A 45 5.95 4.33 4.64
N GLY A 46 6.46 5.23 3.80
CA GLY A 46 6.39 5.10 2.36
C GLY A 46 5.67 6.25 1.69
N THR A 47 5.39 6.09 0.41
CA THR A 47 4.71 7.07 -0.43
C THR A 47 3.51 6.42 -1.10
N VAL A 48 2.49 7.22 -1.37
CA VAL A 48 1.32 6.80 -2.15
C VAL A 48 1.05 7.88 -3.16
N TRP A 49 0.71 7.51 -4.39
CA TRP A 49 0.16 8.44 -5.36
C TRP A 49 -0.89 7.73 -6.20
N GLY A 50 -1.83 8.51 -6.73
CA GLY A 50 -2.89 7.95 -7.53
C GLY A 50 -3.98 8.95 -7.86
N GLN A 51 -5.05 8.41 -8.42
CA GLN A 51 -6.25 9.12 -8.77
C GLN A 51 -7.49 8.28 -8.48
N MET A 52 -8.65 8.93 -8.45
CA MET A 52 -9.95 8.29 -8.36
C MET A 52 -10.94 9.04 -9.24
N ASP A 53 -11.53 8.35 -10.22
CA ASP A 53 -12.48 8.94 -11.17
C ASP A 53 -13.66 9.60 -10.47
N SER A 54 -14.21 8.95 -9.44
CA SER A 54 -15.27 9.53 -8.62
C SER A 54 -15.43 8.85 -7.26
N GLY A 55 -15.85 9.63 -6.27
CA GLY A 55 -16.29 9.10 -4.98
C GLY A 55 -15.86 9.93 -3.79
N LYS A 56 -15.50 9.25 -2.71
CA LYS A 56 -15.10 9.84 -1.43
C LYS A 56 -13.75 9.29 -0.98
N LEU A 57 -12.85 10.21 -0.62
CA LEU A 57 -11.57 9.93 0.02
C LEU A 57 -11.58 10.53 1.43
N VAL A 58 -11.43 9.70 2.45
CA VAL A 58 -11.11 10.16 3.81
C VAL A 58 -9.60 10.02 4.01
N ALA A 59 -8.91 11.14 4.12
CA ALA A 59 -7.50 11.20 4.43
C ALA A 59 -7.33 11.40 5.94
N THR A 60 -6.54 10.54 6.57
CA THR A 60 -6.14 10.66 7.97
C THR A 60 -4.63 10.70 8.06
N ASP A 61 -4.10 11.80 8.59
CA ASP A 61 -2.69 11.97 8.97
C ASP A 61 -2.58 11.80 10.50
N PRO A 62 -2.14 10.63 10.99
CA PRO A 62 -2.08 10.37 12.43
C PRO A 62 -0.92 11.05 13.14
N LEU A 63 0.07 11.59 12.42
CA LEU A 63 1.28 12.16 13.00
C LEU A 63 1.79 13.34 12.16
N LEU A 64 1.27 14.52 12.46
CA LEU A 64 1.67 15.76 11.80
C LEU A 64 3.19 15.97 11.83
N GLY A 65 3.77 16.24 10.66
CA GLY A 65 5.20 16.54 10.50
C GLY A 65 6.09 15.35 10.17
N ASP A 66 5.56 14.11 10.13
CA ASP A 66 6.30 12.94 9.62
C ASP A 66 6.10 12.67 8.12
N GLY A 67 5.19 13.42 7.50
CA GLY A 67 4.79 13.34 6.11
C GLY A 67 3.73 14.41 5.79
N ALA A 68 3.16 14.32 4.60
CA ALA A 68 2.03 15.16 4.20
C ALA A 68 1.13 14.42 3.20
N ILE A 69 -0.18 14.68 3.30
CA ILE A 69 -1.19 14.20 2.35
C ILE A 69 -1.70 15.39 1.53
N PHE A 70 -1.56 15.31 0.21
CA PHE A 70 -2.05 16.30 -0.73
C PHE A 70 -3.18 15.69 -1.55
N VAL A 71 -4.27 16.44 -1.71
CA VAL A 71 -5.41 16.05 -2.53
C VAL A 71 -5.84 17.25 -3.38
N SER A 72 -6.12 17.02 -4.66
CA SER A 72 -6.63 18.02 -5.61
C SER A 72 -7.79 17.45 -6.43
N GLY A 73 -8.52 18.31 -7.14
CA GLY A 73 -9.70 17.92 -7.94
C GLY A 73 -10.99 17.78 -7.13
N ALA A 74 -10.93 17.95 -5.80
CA ALA A 74 -12.10 17.80 -4.95
C ALA A 74 -13.14 18.90 -5.19
N GLU A 75 -14.39 18.48 -5.38
CA GLU A 75 -15.57 19.34 -5.47
C GLU A 75 -16.06 19.73 -4.06
N GLY A 76 -15.86 18.84 -3.09
CA GLY A 76 -16.18 19.05 -1.68
C GLY A 76 -14.99 18.70 -0.79
N VAL A 77 -14.69 19.59 0.16
CA VAL A 77 -13.65 19.41 1.18
C VAL A 77 -14.27 19.70 2.54
N GLU A 78 -14.23 18.71 3.43
CA GLU A 78 -14.71 18.84 4.81
C GLU A 78 -13.60 18.42 5.77
N GLN A 79 -13.06 19.37 6.51
CA GLN A 79 -12.12 19.10 7.59
C GLN A 79 -12.92 18.68 8.84
N LYS A 80 -12.71 17.46 9.32
CA LYS A 80 -13.38 16.93 10.52
C LYS A 80 -12.66 17.34 11.80
N ASP A 81 -11.33 17.30 11.75
CA ASP A 81 -10.41 17.73 12.79
C ASP A 81 -9.02 18.00 12.17
N ASP A 82 -8.01 18.23 13.01
CA ASP A 82 -6.64 18.52 12.57
C ASP A 82 -5.95 17.34 11.85
N PHE A 83 -6.48 16.13 12.00
CA PHE A 83 -5.89 14.89 11.48
C PHE A 83 -6.71 14.28 10.34
N VAL A 84 -7.98 14.64 10.19
CA VAL A 84 -8.92 14.01 9.27
C VAL A 84 -9.57 15.03 8.34
N THR A 85 -9.36 14.83 7.03
CA THR A 85 -10.03 15.60 5.97
C THR A 85 -10.77 14.66 5.04
N VAL A 86 -12.01 15.01 4.71
CA VAL A 86 -12.88 14.28 3.79
C VAL A 86 -12.95 15.04 2.48
N TYR A 87 -12.66 14.34 1.38
CA TYR A 87 -12.73 14.85 0.02
C TYR A 87 -13.81 14.08 -0.74
N THR A 88 -14.63 14.80 -1.50
CA THR A 88 -15.63 14.23 -2.41
C THR A 88 -15.54 14.91 -3.76
N GLY A 89 -15.79 14.16 -4.82
CA GLY A 89 -15.88 14.74 -6.15
C GLY A 89 -15.56 13.73 -7.23
N LYS A 90 -15.15 14.27 -8.37
CA LYS A 90 -14.68 13.54 -9.54
C LYS A 90 -13.24 13.95 -9.84
N ASP A 91 -12.49 13.08 -10.48
CA ASP A 91 -11.10 13.33 -10.89
C ASP A 91 -10.21 13.76 -9.71
N LEU A 92 -10.30 12.98 -8.61
CA LEU A 92 -9.52 13.25 -7.41
C LEU A 92 -8.09 12.75 -7.61
N HIS A 93 -7.09 13.62 -7.47
CA HIS A 93 -5.69 13.22 -7.43
C HIS A 93 -5.16 13.32 -6.01
N PHE A 94 -4.34 12.36 -5.60
CA PHE A 94 -3.78 12.35 -4.26
C PHE A 94 -2.32 11.89 -4.24
N ARG A 95 -1.58 12.42 -3.26
CA ARG A 95 -0.21 11.98 -2.98
C ARG A 95 0.10 12.07 -1.49
N VAL A 96 0.76 11.05 -0.97
CA VAL A 96 1.36 10.99 0.36
C VAL A 96 2.88 10.98 0.21
N THR A 97 3.58 11.91 0.85
CA THR A 97 5.04 12.06 0.67
C THR A 97 5.90 11.25 1.64
N GLY A 98 5.30 10.68 2.68
CA GLY A 98 6.03 10.04 3.78
C GLY A 98 5.10 9.79 4.96
N GLY A 99 5.69 9.33 6.06
CA GLY A 99 5.01 9.29 7.35
C GLY A 99 3.98 8.18 7.51
N LYS A 100 3.24 8.27 8.62
CA LYS A 100 2.07 7.43 8.86
C LYS A 100 0.87 8.02 8.14
N TYR A 101 0.06 7.17 7.53
CA TYR A 101 -1.14 7.64 6.85
C TYR A 101 -2.23 6.58 6.89
N ARG A 102 -3.48 7.04 6.79
CA ARG A 102 -4.62 6.18 6.50
C ARG A 102 -5.53 6.84 5.47
N LEU A 103 -5.71 6.18 4.33
CA LEU A 103 -6.62 6.63 3.26
C LEU A 103 -7.80 5.66 3.19
N ARG A 104 -9.03 6.18 3.14
CA ARG A 104 -10.24 5.38 2.93
C ARG A 104 -10.95 5.87 1.68
N PHE A 105 -10.96 5.04 0.65
CA PHE A 105 -11.65 5.28 -0.61
C PHE A 105 -12.99 4.55 -0.60
N LYS A 106 -14.00 5.22 -1.11
CA LYS A 106 -15.26 4.62 -1.53
C LYS A 106 -15.68 5.27 -2.85
N GLY A 107 -15.60 4.53 -3.94
CA GLY A 107 -15.73 5.11 -5.27
C GLY A 107 -15.42 4.12 -6.40
N ALA A 108 -15.17 4.66 -7.58
CA ALA A 108 -14.82 3.91 -8.78
C ALA A 108 -13.61 4.56 -9.47
N GLY A 109 -12.91 3.77 -10.30
CA GLY A 109 -11.74 4.22 -11.04
C GLY A 109 -10.57 4.58 -10.13
N ILE A 110 -10.35 3.82 -9.06
CA ILE A 110 -9.24 4.03 -8.14
C ILE A 110 -7.98 3.41 -8.76
N ASP A 111 -7.07 4.27 -9.21
CA ASP A 111 -5.73 3.90 -9.64
C ASP A 111 -4.73 4.42 -8.61
N LEU A 112 -3.90 3.56 -8.03
CA LEU A 112 -2.86 4.01 -7.12
C LEU A 112 -1.65 3.09 -7.11
N THR A 113 -0.53 3.66 -6.71
CA THR A 113 0.67 2.94 -6.33
C THR A 113 1.05 3.38 -4.92
N ALA A 114 1.21 2.41 -4.03
CA ALA A 114 1.71 2.59 -2.69
C ALA A 114 3.02 1.82 -2.53
N VAL A 115 4.10 2.52 -2.19
CA VAL A 115 5.43 1.95 -1.97
C VAL A 115 5.81 2.16 -0.52
N GLY A 116 6.13 1.09 0.21
CA GLY A 116 6.49 1.20 1.62
C GLY A 116 6.11 -0.04 2.43
N VAL A 117 5.65 0.21 3.66
CA VAL A 117 5.18 -0.85 4.58
C VAL A 117 3.80 -0.51 5.08
N GLY A 118 2.83 -1.35 4.74
CA GLY A 118 1.45 -1.10 5.15
C GLY A 118 0.49 -2.26 4.92
N THR A 119 -0.77 -1.98 5.21
CA THR A 119 -1.89 -2.91 5.10
C THR A 119 -2.99 -2.28 4.26
N ALA A 120 -3.60 -3.08 3.39
CA ALA A 120 -4.75 -2.71 2.60
C ALA A 120 -5.94 -3.63 2.90
N TRP A 121 -7.11 -3.05 3.14
CA TRP A 121 -8.39 -3.73 3.16
C TRP A 121 -9.07 -3.44 1.84
N LEU A 122 -9.26 -4.49 1.03
CA LEU A 122 -9.85 -4.38 -0.30
C LEU A 122 -11.22 -5.04 -0.30
N THR A 123 -12.22 -4.32 -0.81
CA THR A 123 -13.56 -4.82 -1.08
C THR A 123 -13.98 -4.28 -2.45
N GLY A 124 -14.04 -5.15 -3.45
CA GLY A 124 -14.53 -4.83 -4.79
C GLY A 124 -16.05 -4.66 -4.81
N ASP A 125 -16.55 -3.87 -5.75
CA ASP A 125 -17.97 -3.82 -6.06
C ASP A 125 -18.45 -5.18 -6.61
N ALA A 126 -19.57 -5.68 -6.09
CA ALA A 126 -20.15 -6.95 -6.49
C ALA A 126 -20.98 -6.86 -7.77
N PHE A 127 -21.35 -5.64 -8.19
CA PHE A 127 -22.31 -5.40 -9.27
C PHE A 127 -21.67 -4.80 -10.52
N SER A 128 -20.37 -4.52 -10.50
CA SER A 128 -19.61 -3.97 -11.61
C SER A 128 -18.24 -4.66 -11.72
N ASP A 129 -17.42 -4.26 -12.69
CA ASP A 129 -16.03 -4.70 -12.74
C ASP A 129 -15.29 -4.15 -11.50
N PRO A 130 -14.81 -4.99 -10.58
CA PRO A 130 -14.18 -4.53 -9.35
C PRO A 130 -12.78 -3.94 -9.57
N GLY A 131 -12.22 -4.09 -10.77
CA GLY A 131 -10.83 -3.75 -11.09
C GLY A 131 -9.84 -4.74 -10.50
N ASP A 132 -8.55 -4.43 -10.65
CA ASP A 132 -7.46 -5.33 -10.28
C ASP A 132 -6.52 -4.71 -9.24
N PHE A 133 -5.82 -5.57 -8.51
CA PHE A 133 -4.69 -5.18 -7.69
C PHE A 133 -3.47 -6.07 -7.94
N SER A 134 -2.29 -5.54 -7.66
CA SER A 134 -1.03 -6.28 -7.63
C SER A 134 -0.31 -6.01 -6.31
N LEU A 135 0.36 -7.03 -5.79
CA LEU A 135 1.10 -6.97 -4.54
C LEU A 135 2.54 -7.43 -4.77
N ASP A 136 3.50 -6.60 -4.37
CA ASP A 136 4.95 -6.85 -4.40
C ASP A 136 5.43 -7.38 -5.76
N ASN A 137 5.04 -6.68 -6.84
CA ASN A 137 5.30 -7.04 -8.24
C ASN A 137 4.71 -8.41 -8.65
N GLY A 138 3.67 -8.85 -7.95
CA GLY A 138 2.93 -10.06 -8.24
C GLY A 138 2.06 -9.99 -9.49
N LYS A 139 1.25 -11.02 -9.67
CA LYS A 139 0.24 -11.02 -10.73
C LYS A 139 -0.89 -10.09 -10.36
N TRP A 140 -1.38 -9.36 -11.36
CA TRP A 140 -2.66 -8.67 -11.27
C TRP A 140 -3.78 -9.68 -11.05
N VAL A 141 -4.58 -9.45 -10.03
CA VAL A 141 -5.75 -10.26 -9.71
C VAL A 141 -6.93 -9.34 -9.37
N PRO A 142 -8.18 -9.78 -9.63
CA PRO A 142 -9.35 -8.97 -9.35
C PRO A 142 -9.48 -8.63 -7.86
N LEU A 143 -10.06 -7.46 -7.57
CA LEU A 143 -10.41 -7.11 -6.20
C LEU A 143 -11.43 -8.12 -5.62
N PRO A 144 -11.28 -8.51 -4.34
CA PRO A 144 -12.17 -9.48 -3.73
C PRO A 144 -13.51 -8.84 -3.36
N VAL A 145 -14.61 -9.52 -3.67
CA VAL A 145 -15.98 -9.04 -3.37
C VAL A 145 -16.27 -9.00 -1.87
N LEU A 146 -15.64 -9.88 -1.09
CA LEU A 146 -15.66 -9.82 0.37
C LEU A 146 -14.37 -9.16 0.86
N THR A 147 -14.46 -8.38 1.93
CA THR A 147 -13.29 -7.72 2.51
C THR A 147 -12.16 -8.72 2.77
N ARG A 148 -11.01 -8.44 2.17
CA ARG A 148 -9.75 -9.15 2.44
C ARG A 148 -8.66 -8.15 2.81
N VAL A 149 -7.71 -8.65 3.60
CA VAL A 149 -6.58 -7.88 4.10
C VAL A 149 -5.32 -8.36 3.40
N TYR A 150 -4.59 -7.42 2.80
CA TYR A 150 -3.29 -7.64 2.17
C TYR A 150 -2.24 -6.77 2.85
N ARG A 151 -1.02 -7.30 2.96
CA ARG A 151 0.12 -6.58 3.52
C ARG A 151 1.16 -6.41 2.42
N PHE A 152 1.64 -5.19 2.23
CA PHE A 152 2.76 -4.91 1.34
C PHE A 152 3.97 -4.52 2.19
N GLY A 153 5.13 -4.99 1.76
CA GLY A 153 6.39 -4.81 2.46
C GLY A 153 6.47 -5.61 3.76
N VAL A 154 7.68 -5.67 4.31
CA VAL A 154 7.93 -6.42 5.54
C VAL A 154 7.44 -5.60 6.73
N GLN A 155 6.39 -6.10 7.39
CA GLN A 155 5.87 -5.49 8.61
C GLN A 155 6.88 -5.65 9.76
N PRO A 156 7.02 -4.64 10.64
CA PRO A 156 7.79 -4.80 11.88
C PRO A 156 7.22 -5.97 12.68
N ALA A 157 8.08 -6.75 13.33
CA ALA A 157 7.61 -7.76 14.27
C ALA A 157 6.79 -7.07 15.36
N THR A 158 5.53 -7.49 15.54
CA THR A 158 4.73 -7.06 16.69
C THR A 158 5.45 -7.56 17.94
N THR A 159 6.02 -6.65 18.72
CA THR A 159 6.56 -7.01 20.04
C THR A 159 5.35 -7.34 20.93
N PRO A 160 5.31 -8.53 21.57
CA PRO A 160 4.21 -8.93 22.44
C PRO A 160 4.11 -8.07 23.70
#